data_AF-A0A3N1QH01-F1
#
_entry.id   AF-A0A3N1QH01-F1
#
_cell.length_a   1.000
_cell.length_b   1.000
_cell.length_c   1.000
_cell.angle_alpha   90.00
_cell.angle_beta   90.00
_cell.angle_gamma   90.00
#
_symmetry.space_group_name_H-M   'P 1'
#
loop_
_entity.id
_entity.type
_entity.pdbx_description
1 polymer ?
#
loop_
_entity_poly.entity_id
_entity_poly.type
_entity_poly.pdbx_seq_one_letter_code
_entity_poly.pdbx_strand_id
1 'polypeptide(L)'
;MATTAHDHEALARQAEVAELHPTAEPKHLLAPLATRIVLRSLEAVHGDRELAIVGESFLTAVVDGGRVLFYAGCDPVWKAASIDVSRIAGVENTVNDVGSGEFLPHLRLTGRLTTGSLYDLDFEVLHVKDGELRRDLHIDDELTWWVEATEQ
;
A
#
# COMPACT_ATOMS: atom_id res chain seq x y z
N MET A 1 2.72 -25.26 8.25
CA MET A 1 2.96 -24.19 9.24
C MET A 1 1.65 -23.46 9.45
N ALA A 2 1.37 -22.95 10.64
CA ALA A 2 0.15 -22.18 10.89
C ALA A 2 0.33 -20.79 10.28
N THR A 3 -0.50 -20.44 9.30
CA THR A 3 -0.62 -19.06 8.79
C THR A 3 -0.95 -18.13 9.96
N THR A 4 -0.24 -17.01 10.06
CA THR A 4 -0.51 -16.01 11.09
C THR A 4 -1.85 -15.33 10.85
N ALA A 5 -2.40 -14.63 11.84
CA ALA A 5 -3.64 -13.87 11.67
C ALA A 5 -3.53 -12.88 10.48
N HIS A 6 -2.42 -12.15 10.37
CA HIS A 6 -2.18 -11.19 9.30
C HIS A 6 -2.19 -11.83 7.90
N ASP A 7 -1.67 -13.05 7.74
CA ASP A 7 -1.69 -13.76 6.46
C ASP A 7 -3.12 -14.05 6.01
N HIS A 8 -3.95 -14.54 6.93
CA HIS A 8 -5.35 -14.81 6.64
C HIS A 8 -6.13 -13.53 6.33
N GLU A 9 -5.91 -12.47 7.11
CA GLU A 9 -6.55 -11.17 6.88
C GLU A 9 -6.15 -10.56 5.52
N ALA A 10 -4.88 -10.70 5.13
CA ALA A 10 -4.39 -10.19 3.85
C ALA A 10 -4.97 -10.96 2.65
N LEU A 11 -5.07 -12.28 2.75
CA LEU A 11 -5.71 -13.11 1.72
C LEU A 11 -7.20 -12.83 1.58
N ALA A 12 -7.91 -12.70 2.70
CA ALA A 12 -9.32 -12.33 2.70
C ALA A 12 -9.53 -10.94 2.08
N ARG A 13 -8.68 -9.97 2.45
CA ARG A 13 -8.70 -8.63 1.85
C ARG A 13 -8.40 -8.65 0.36
N GLN A 14 -7.42 -9.44 -0.07
CA GLN A 14 -7.10 -9.60 -1.49
C GLN A 14 -8.31 -10.07 -2.30
N ALA A 15 -9.02 -11.08 -1.80
CA ALA A 15 -10.17 -11.65 -2.48
C ALA A 15 -11.28 -10.59 -2.64
N GLU A 16 -11.64 -9.88 -1.56
CA GLU A 16 -12.67 -8.84 -1.62
C GLU A 16 -12.25 -7.66 -2.51
N VAL A 17 -10.98 -7.21 -2.46
CA VAL A 17 -10.46 -6.15 -3.35
C VAL A 17 -10.47 -6.58 -4.81
N ALA A 18 -10.14 -7.84 -5.12
CA ALA A 18 -10.19 -8.39 -6.48
C ALA A 18 -11.64 -8.48 -7.01
N GLU A 19 -12.63 -8.73 -6.13
CA GLU A 19 -14.05 -8.67 -6.51
C GLU A 19 -14.50 -7.23 -6.80
N LEU A 20 -14.02 -6.26 -6.03
CA LEU A 20 -14.32 -4.83 -6.23
C LEU A 20 -13.64 -4.26 -7.49
N HIS A 21 -12.46 -4.76 -7.84
CA HIS A 21 -11.63 -4.29 -8.96
C HIS A 21 -11.18 -5.45 -9.85
N PRO A 22 -12.08 -6.06 -10.63
CA PRO A 22 -11.83 -7.34 -11.32
C PRO A 22 -10.77 -7.26 -12.43
N THR A 23 -10.40 -6.06 -12.86
CA THR A 23 -9.37 -5.82 -13.89
C THR A 23 -8.06 -5.30 -13.33
N ALA A 24 -7.98 -5.00 -12.04
CA ALA A 24 -6.79 -4.47 -11.40
C ALA A 24 -6.04 -5.56 -10.65
N GLU A 25 -4.71 -5.49 -10.66
CA GLU A 25 -3.87 -6.39 -9.88
C GLU A 25 -3.71 -5.86 -8.44
N PRO A 26 -4.09 -6.62 -7.41
CA PRO A 26 -3.89 -6.22 -6.02
C PRO A 26 -2.43 -6.39 -5.58
N LYS A 27 -1.87 -5.34 -4.99
CA LYS A 27 -0.54 -5.32 -4.37
C LYS A 27 -0.64 -5.28 -2.84
N HIS A 28 0.22 -6.01 -2.14
CA HIS A 28 0.23 -6.03 -0.68
C HIS A 28 1.34 -5.13 -0.15
N LEU A 29 0.98 -4.28 0.81
CA LEU A 29 1.88 -3.26 1.33
C LEU A 29 1.85 -3.28 2.86
N LEU A 30 3.00 -3.05 3.48
CA LEU A 30 3.08 -2.68 4.88
C LEU A 30 3.37 -1.18 4.99
N ALA A 31 2.49 -0.44 5.66
CA ALA A 31 2.65 0.99 5.86
C ALA A 31 3.32 1.29 7.22
N PRO A 32 4.54 1.87 7.22
CA PRO A 32 5.18 2.38 8.43
C PRO A 32 4.43 3.59 9.00
N LEU A 33 4.85 4.06 10.19
CA LEU A 33 4.19 5.17 10.90
C LEU A 33 4.02 6.43 10.04
N ALA A 34 5.10 6.90 9.39
CA ALA A 34 5.06 8.13 8.60
C ALA A 34 4.03 8.03 7.45
N THR A 35 4.05 6.93 6.71
CA THR A 35 3.11 6.63 5.63
C THR A 35 1.66 6.61 6.13
N ARG A 36 1.38 6.01 7.28
CA ARG A 36 0.02 6.00 7.84
C ARG A 36 -0.48 7.40 8.21
N ILE A 37 0.38 8.25 8.76
CA ILE A 37 0.03 9.64 9.08
C ILE A 37 -0.35 10.40 7.81
N VAL A 38 0.43 10.23 6.74
CA VAL A 38 0.15 10.88 5.45
C VAL A 38 -1.13 10.30 4.84
N LEU A 39 -1.28 8.97 4.78
CA LEU A 39 -2.50 8.32 4.26
C LEU A 39 -3.74 8.79 5.01
N ARG A 40 -3.71 8.91 6.34
CA ARG A 40 -4.79 9.48 7.15
C ARG A 40 -5.15 10.91 6.75
N SER A 41 -4.16 11.70 6.38
CA SER A 41 -4.36 13.08 5.93
C SER A 41 -4.94 13.15 4.51
N LEU A 42 -4.79 12.08 3.72
CA LEU A 42 -5.32 11.94 2.36
C LEU A 42 -6.70 11.28 2.32
N GLU A 43 -7.19 10.71 3.43
CA GLU A 43 -8.48 10.02 3.46
C GLU A 43 -9.60 10.97 3.03
N ALA A 44 -10.36 10.55 2.03
CA ALA A 44 -11.70 11.10 1.84
C ALA A 44 -12.56 10.45 2.94
N VAL A 45 -12.96 11.22 3.96
CA VAL A 45 -13.74 10.73 5.11
C VAL A 45 -14.89 9.83 4.64
N HIS A 46 -14.81 8.53 4.96
CA HIS A 46 -15.83 7.53 4.64
C HIS A 46 -16.19 6.73 5.90
N GLY A 47 -17.03 7.33 6.75
CA GLY A 47 -17.51 6.71 7.98
C GLY A 47 -16.59 6.91 9.18
N ASP A 48 -16.60 5.93 10.11
CA ASP A 48 -15.92 6.00 11.42
C ASP A 48 -14.64 5.15 11.50
N ARG A 49 -14.14 4.64 10.36
CA ARG A 49 -12.94 3.79 10.30
C ARG A 49 -11.73 4.61 9.87
N GLU A 50 -10.61 4.44 10.57
CA GLU A 50 -9.37 5.15 10.31
C GLU A 50 -8.18 4.19 10.44
N LEU A 51 -7.09 4.47 9.73
CA LEU A 51 -5.85 3.71 9.90
C LEU A 51 -5.31 3.88 11.33
N ALA A 52 -4.99 2.75 11.97
CA ALA A 52 -4.36 2.77 13.29
C ALA A 52 -2.95 3.38 13.18
N ILE A 53 -2.67 4.42 13.98
CA ILE A 53 -1.36 5.08 14.02
C ILE A 53 -0.32 4.25 14.78
N VAL A 54 -0.74 3.41 15.72
CA VAL A 54 0.15 2.54 16.49
C VAL A 54 0.11 1.14 15.89
N GLY A 55 1.27 0.46 15.86
CA GLY A 55 1.40 -0.91 15.35
C GLY A 55 1.77 -0.96 13.86
N GLU A 56 1.42 -2.03 13.20
CA GLU A 56 1.61 -2.26 11.76
C GLU A 56 0.29 -2.06 11.01
N SER A 57 0.33 -1.63 9.76
CA SER A 57 -0.87 -1.60 8.92
C SER A 57 -0.60 -2.25 7.59
N PHE A 58 -1.11 -3.46 7.45
CA PHE A 58 -1.16 -4.20 6.20
C PHE A 58 -2.27 -3.62 5.34
N LEU A 59 -1.92 -3.24 4.12
CA LEU A 59 -2.82 -2.67 3.14
C LEU A 59 -2.82 -3.54 1.88
N THR A 60 -3.92 -3.49 1.15
CA THR A 60 -3.97 -3.96 -0.23
C THR A 60 -4.23 -2.76 -1.11
N ALA A 61 -3.37 -2.55 -2.11
CA ALA A 61 -3.49 -1.44 -3.04
C ALA A 61 -3.83 -1.94 -4.45
N VAL A 62 -4.58 -1.13 -5.19
CA VAL A 62 -4.85 -1.34 -6.62
C VAL A 62 -4.73 -0.01 -7.34
N VAL A 63 -4.41 -0.07 -8.63
CA VAL A 63 -4.54 1.07 -9.53
C VAL A 63 -5.74 0.83 -10.43
N ASP A 64 -6.77 1.66 -10.29
CA ASP A 64 -8.01 1.54 -11.06
C ASP A 64 -8.69 2.91 -11.24
N GLY A 65 -9.30 3.13 -12.40
CA GLY A 65 -10.03 4.37 -12.70
C GLY A 65 -9.20 5.65 -12.57
N GLY A 66 -7.89 5.59 -12.85
CA GLY A 66 -6.97 6.73 -12.71
C GLY A 66 -6.63 7.07 -11.26
N ARG A 67 -6.76 6.12 -10.33
CA ARG A 67 -6.47 6.29 -8.91
C ARG A 67 -5.65 5.12 -8.36
N VAL A 68 -4.75 5.43 -7.46
CA VAL A 68 -4.21 4.46 -6.50
C VAL A 68 -5.19 4.38 -5.34
N LEU A 69 -5.73 3.19 -5.06
CA LEU A 69 -6.69 2.94 -3.99
C LEU A 69 -6.04 2.04 -2.94
N PHE A 70 -6.08 2.46 -1.67
CA PHE A 70 -5.55 1.69 -0.55
C PHE A 70 -6.68 1.16 0.30
N TYR A 71 -6.68 -0.14 0.56
CA TYR A 71 -7.69 -0.86 1.32
C TYR A 71 -7.10 -1.49 2.58
N ALA A 72 -7.88 -1.46 3.67
CA ALA A 72 -7.51 -2.00 4.97
C ALA A 72 -8.65 -2.83 5.57
N GLY A 73 -8.35 -3.54 6.66
CA GLY A 73 -9.27 -4.43 7.36
C GLY A 73 -9.53 -5.75 6.62
N CYS A 74 -10.37 -6.58 7.21
CA CYS A 74 -10.91 -7.80 6.64
C CYS A 74 -12.31 -8.00 7.24
N ASP A 75 -13.30 -8.29 6.41
CA ASP A 75 -14.69 -8.54 6.83
C ASP A 75 -15.38 -7.37 7.61
N PRO A 76 -15.80 -6.29 6.92
CA PRO A 76 -15.56 -5.99 5.52
C PRO A 76 -14.26 -5.21 5.32
N VAL A 77 -13.68 -5.35 4.14
CA VAL A 77 -12.65 -4.45 3.65
C VAL A 77 -13.22 -3.04 3.53
N TRP A 78 -12.38 -2.04 3.80
CA TRP A 78 -12.74 -0.65 3.63
C TRP A 78 -11.60 0.13 2.98
N LYS A 79 -11.96 1.13 2.18
CA LYS A 79 -11.00 2.00 1.51
C LYS A 79 -10.40 2.97 2.52
N ALA A 80 -9.11 2.78 2.81
CA ALA A 80 -8.35 3.65 3.69
C ALA A 80 -8.08 4.99 3.02
N ALA A 81 -7.46 4.99 1.85
CA ALA A 81 -7.09 6.22 1.16
C ALA A 81 -7.20 6.07 -0.36
N SER A 82 -7.16 7.20 -1.07
CA SER A 82 -7.05 7.20 -2.52
C SER A 82 -6.24 8.39 -3.00
N ILE A 83 -5.45 8.19 -4.05
CA ILE A 83 -4.65 9.23 -4.69
C ILE A 83 -4.97 9.22 -6.18
N ASP A 84 -5.30 10.38 -6.75
CA ASP A 84 -5.42 10.50 -8.21
C ASP A 84 -4.03 10.27 -8.84
N VAL A 85 -3.94 9.40 -9.85
CA VAL A 85 -2.68 9.06 -10.54
C VAL A 85 -2.00 10.31 -11.11
N SER A 86 -2.77 11.27 -11.61
CA SER A 86 -2.27 12.58 -12.08
C SER A 86 -1.54 13.42 -11.01
N ARG A 87 -1.63 13.04 -9.73
CA ARG A 87 -0.93 13.67 -8.61
C ARG A 87 0.29 12.88 -8.15
N ILE A 88 0.54 11.70 -8.69
CA ILE A 88 1.78 10.97 -8.47
C ILE A 88 2.87 11.69 -9.25
N ALA A 89 3.89 12.16 -8.53
CA ALA A 89 5.03 12.90 -9.07
C ALA A 89 6.26 12.01 -9.25
N GLY A 90 6.29 10.84 -8.61
CA GLY A 90 7.38 9.89 -8.75
C GLY A 90 7.07 8.56 -8.05
N VAL A 91 7.71 7.51 -8.56
CA VAL A 91 7.74 6.17 -7.99
C VAL A 91 9.21 5.76 -7.98
N GLU A 92 9.76 5.42 -6.82
CA GLU A 92 11.17 5.03 -6.70
C GLU A 92 11.39 3.94 -5.65
N ASN A 93 12.52 3.25 -5.75
CA ASN A 93 13.03 2.40 -4.68
C ASN A 93 13.82 3.26 -3.69
N THR A 94 13.48 3.16 -2.41
CA THR A 94 14.27 3.73 -1.32
C THR A 94 14.72 2.64 -0.36
N VAL A 95 15.81 2.90 0.36
CA VAL A 95 16.32 1.99 1.37
C VAL A 95 16.18 2.67 2.72
N ASN A 96 15.37 2.10 3.61
CA ASN A 96 15.15 2.64 4.95
C ASN A 96 15.91 1.82 5.99
N ASP A 97 16.53 2.51 6.95
CA ASP A 97 17.08 1.90 8.15
C ASP A 97 15.94 1.56 9.11
N VAL A 98 15.72 0.27 9.35
CA VAL A 98 14.67 -0.23 10.26
C VAL A 98 15.17 -0.35 11.71
N GLY A 99 16.30 0.28 12.05
CA GLY A 99 16.82 0.41 13.41
C GLY A 99 17.56 -0.83 13.93
N SER A 100 17.61 -1.91 13.14
CA SER A 100 18.38 -3.14 13.42
C SER A 100 19.73 -3.19 12.68
N GLY A 101 20.08 -2.15 11.92
CA GLY A 101 21.20 -2.18 10.97
C GLY A 101 20.90 -2.96 9.69
N GLU A 102 19.65 -3.40 9.52
CA GLU A 102 19.13 -3.98 8.29
C GLU A 102 18.58 -2.87 7.40
N PHE A 103 18.97 -2.94 6.13
CA PHE A 103 18.56 -2.01 5.09
C PHE A 103 17.53 -2.72 4.22
N LEU A 104 16.26 -2.36 4.38
CA LEU A 104 15.18 -3.00 3.64
C LEU A 104 14.71 -2.12 2.47
N PRO A 105 14.52 -2.69 1.28
CA PRO A 105 13.97 -1.96 0.15
C PRO A 105 12.52 -1.57 0.43
N HIS A 106 12.17 -0.36 0.04
CA HIS A 106 10.83 0.20 0.15
C HIS A 106 10.43 0.81 -1.18
N LEU A 107 9.17 0.65 -1.52
CA LEU A 107 8.54 1.43 -2.58
C LEU A 107 8.19 2.81 -2.03
N ARG A 108 8.73 3.86 -2.65
CA ARG A 108 8.30 5.23 -2.41
C ARG A 108 7.35 5.69 -3.50
N LEU A 109 6.16 6.13 -3.11
CA LEU A 109 5.27 6.92 -3.94
C LEU A 109 5.34 8.37 -3.49
N THR A 110 5.84 9.25 -4.35
CA THR A 110 5.82 10.70 -4.13
C THR A 110 4.56 11.27 -4.75
N GLY A 111 3.66 11.79 -3.93
CA GLY A 111 2.43 12.44 -4.37
C GLY A 111 2.50 13.97 -4.22
N ARG A 112 1.56 14.65 -4.88
CA ARG A 112 1.38 16.11 -4.80
C ARG A 112 0.01 16.45 -4.20
N LEU A 113 0.00 17.26 -3.16
CA LEU A 113 -1.22 17.84 -2.60
C LEU A 113 -1.82 18.86 -3.58
N THR A 114 -3.10 19.21 -3.39
CA THR A 114 -3.75 20.29 -4.14
C THR A 114 -3.07 21.64 -3.97
N THR A 115 -2.39 21.85 -2.85
CA THR A 115 -1.58 23.04 -2.56
C THR A 115 -0.27 23.09 -3.34
N GLY A 116 0.11 22.00 -4.02
CA GLY A 116 1.36 21.86 -4.76
C GLY A 116 2.51 21.26 -3.95
N SER A 117 2.39 21.16 -2.62
CA SER A 117 3.38 20.51 -1.75
C SER A 117 3.50 19.02 -2.06
N LEU A 118 4.71 18.48 -1.96
CA LEU A 118 4.98 17.06 -2.11
C LEU A 118 4.85 16.32 -0.78
N TYR A 119 4.52 15.04 -0.85
CA TYR A 119 4.56 14.10 0.26
C TYR A 119 5.07 12.76 -0.24
N ASP A 120 5.72 12.00 0.64
CA ASP A 120 6.22 10.67 0.34
C ASP A 120 5.47 9.62 1.14
N LEU A 121 5.18 8.51 0.48
CA LEU A 121 4.62 7.31 1.06
C LEU A 121 5.59 6.16 0.82
N ASP A 122 6.25 5.71 1.89
CA ASP A 122 7.16 4.57 1.84
C ASP A 122 6.42 3.32 2.26
N PHE A 123 6.55 2.24 1.50
CA PHE A 123 5.92 0.96 1.78
C PHE A 123 6.93 -0.17 1.71
N GLU A 124 6.85 -1.12 2.64
CA GLU A 124 7.43 -2.44 2.38
C GLU A 124 6.47 -3.19 1.46
N VAL A 125 6.98 -3.73 0.37
CA VAL A 125 6.18 -4.55 -0.54
C VAL A 125 6.16 -5.97 -0.02
N LEU A 126 4.97 -6.57 -0.01
CA LEU A 126 4.75 -7.93 0.42
C LEU A 126 4.22 -8.76 -0.75
N HIS A 127 4.61 -10.03 -0.80
CA HIS A 127 4.01 -11.00 -1.71
C HIS A 127 3.48 -12.20 -0.91
N VAL A 128 2.44 -12.82 -1.43
CA VAL A 128 1.94 -14.09 -0.89
C VAL A 128 2.75 -15.21 -1.51
N LYS A 129 3.44 -15.99 -0.69
CA LYS A 129 4.11 -17.23 -1.10
C LYS A 129 3.68 -18.35 -0.19
N ASP A 130 3.15 -19.42 -0.79
CA ASP A 130 2.66 -20.59 -0.07
C ASP A 130 1.59 -20.25 1.01
N GLY A 131 0.80 -19.20 0.77
CA GLY A 131 -0.24 -18.72 1.70
C GLY A 131 0.27 -17.82 2.83
N GLU A 132 1.54 -17.41 2.80
CA GLU A 132 2.15 -16.53 3.81
C GLU A 132 2.57 -15.21 3.17
N LEU A 133 2.36 -14.10 3.87
CA LEU A 133 2.93 -12.82 3.49
C LEU A 133 4.42 -12.82 3.77
N ARG A 134 5.18 -12.44 2.75
CA ARG A 134 6.63 -12.29 2.86
C ARG A 134 7.05 -10.96 2.27
N ARG A 135 8.01 -10.32 2.91
CA ARG A 135 8.66 -9.13 2.37
C ARG A 135 9.30 -9.46 1.04
N ASP A 136 9.09 -8.58 0.07
CA ASP A 136 9.87 -8.59 -1.14
C ASP A 136 11.20 -7.89 -0.90
N LEU A 137 12.29 -8.61 -1.16
CA LEU A 137 13.66 -8.09 -1.04
C LEU A 137 14.23 -7.66 -2.39
N HIS A 138 13.53 -7.92 -3.49
CA HIS A 138 13.94 -7.60 -4.86
C HIS A 138 12.83 -6.81 -5.56
N ILE A 139 12.65 -5.55 -5.16
CA ILE A 139 11.48 -4.76 -5.55
C ILE A 139 11.52 -4.21 -6.98
N ASP A 140 12.48 -4.58 -7.83
CA ASP A 140 12.66 -3.99 -9.17
C ASP A 140 11.47 -4.29 -10.10
N ASP A 141 10.96 -5.52 -10.06
CA ASP A 141 9.77 -5.92 -10.84
C ASP A 141 8.52 -5.17 -10.33
N GLU A 142 8.39 -5.04 -9.01
CA GLU A 142 7.30 -4.28 -8.39
C GLU A 142 7.39 -2.80 -8.73
N LEU A 143 8.59 -2.21 -8.70
CA LEU A 143 8.82 -0.82 -9.08
C LEU A 143 8.41 -0.58 -10.53
N THR A 144 8.77 -1.48 -11.44
CA THR A 144 8.39 -1.41 -12.86
C THR A 144 6.87 -1.40 -13.00
N TRP A 145 6.18 -2.31 -12.31
CA TRP A 145 4.72 -2.34 -12.30
C TRP A 145 4.11 -1.03 -11.78
N TRP A 146 4.62 -0.48 -10.67
CA TRP A 146 4.09 0.74 -10.07
C TRP A 146 4.28 1.97 -10.98
N VAL A 147 5.43 2.08 -11.65
CA VAL A 147 5.67 3.12 -12.66
C VAL A 147 4.65 2.98 -13.79
N GLU A 148 4.56 1.80 -14.41
CA GLU A 148 3.66 1.57 -15.55
C GLU A 148 2.18 1.78 -15.20
N ALA A 149 1.77 1.42 -13.98
CA ALA A 149 0.40 1.60 -13.54
C ALA A 149 0.06 3.07 -13.24
N THR A 150 1.04 3.87 -12.80
CA THR A 150 0.84 5.28 -12.41
C THR A 150 1.22 6.30 -13.49
N GLU A 151 1.61 5.86 -14.69
CA GLU A 151 1.85 6.73 -15.85
C GLU A 151 0.68 6.75 -16.86
N GLN A 152 -0.40 6.01 -16.60
CA GLN A 152 -1.61 5.91 -17.45
C GLN A 152 -2.54 7.11 -17.31
#